data_AF-A0A8D9CN92-F1
#
_entry.id   AF-A0A8D9CN92-F1
#
_cell.length_a   1.000
_cell.length_b   1.000
_cell.length_c   1.000
_cell.angle_alpha   90.00
_cell.angle_beta   90.00
_cell.angle_gamma   90.00
#
_symmetry.space_group_name_H-M   'P 1'
#
loop_
_entity.id
_entity.type
_entity.pdbx_description
1 polymer ?
#
loop_
_entity_poly.entity_id
_entity_poly.type
_entity_poly.pdbx_seq_one_letter_code
_entity_poly.pdbx_strand_id
1 'polypeptide(L)'
;MMYHPHRMPFIDPLAVLFPSQNPDRMPFIEPPLVLILNQDKKAPLKTKILNQVQYYLSEDNLPNDVYLRKRMNDEGFVHIEFISGFNKLKALTSNVHLVLDSLRDSDIIEVQGNEIRNRHVWRKYVMPQDWRKPVYFNRNLLDINVSEKFVSRNEFFMQLKMAEATQQQTKKILQRSWKSPF
;
A
#
# COMPACT_ATOMS: atom_id res chain seq x y z
N MET A 1 -69.33 17.30 14.14
CA MET A 1 -68.83 15.98 13.69
C MET A 1 -69.73 15.57 12.53
N MET A 2 -69.28 15.30 11.30
CA MET A 2 -68.36 14.22 10.94
C MET A 2 -67.61 14.50 9.61
N TYR A 3 -66.50 13.80 9.45
CA TYR A 3 -65.44 13.80 8.44
C TYR A 3 -65.78 14.13 6.97
N HIS A 4 -64.90 14.90 6.33
CA HIS A 4 -64.79 15.04 4.88
C HIS A 4 -63.89 13.92 4.32
N PRO A 5 -64.29 13.20 3.25
CA PRO A 5 -63.42 12.21 2.61
C PRO A 5 -62.45 12.91 1.65
N HIS A 6 -61.15 12.86 1.95
CA HIS A 6 -60.08 13.20 1.01
C HIS A 6 -60.00 12.13 -0.08
N ARG A 7 -60.47 12.48 -1.29
CA ARG A 7 -60.24 11.67 -2.49
C ARG A 7 -58.84 12.03 -3.01
N MET A 8 -57.91 11.08 -2.92
CA MET A 8 -56.59 11.20 -3.56
C MET A 8 -56.78 11.45 -5.07
N PRO A 9 -56.04 12.37 -5.71
CA PRO A 9 -56.05 12.46 -7.16
C PRO A 9 -55.34 11.23 -7.74
N PHE A 10 -56.08 10.52 -8.58
CA PHE A 10 -55.59 9.41 -9.40
C PHE A 10 -54.58 9.99 -10.41
N ILE A 11 -53.30 9.67 -10.25
CA ILE A 11 -52.28 10.03 -11.24
C ILE A 11 -52.46 9.05 -12.41
N ASP A 12 -52.86 9.59 -13.56
CA ASP A 12 -53.07 8.82 -14.78
C ASP A 12 -51.71 8.31 -15.32
N PRO A 13 -51.48 6.98 -15.42
CA PRO A 13 -50.17 6.43 -15.80
C PRO A 13 -49.82 6.61 -17.30
N LEU A 14 -50.69 7.25 -18.09
CA LEU A 14 -50.53 7.41 -19.54
C LEU A 14 -50.21 8.85 -20.01
N ALA A 15 -50.08 9.82 -19.11
CA ALA A 15 -49.76 11.21 -19.48
C ALA A 15 -48.32 11.42 -20.02
N VAL A 16 -47.50 10.37 -20.09
CA VAL A 16 -46.09 10.43 -20.52
C VAL A 16 -45.93 10.44 -22.05
N LEU A 17 -47.00 10.30 -22.84
CA LEU A 17 -46.87 9.93 -24.27
C LEU A 17 -47.31 10.93 -25.34
N PHE A 18 -47.65 12.18 -25.03
CA PHE A 18 -47.90 13.18 -26.09
C PHE A 18 -47.26 14.54 -25.80
N PRO A 19 -46.34 15.02 -26.67
CA PRO A 19 -45.82 16.39 -26.56
C PRO A 19 -46.92 17.40 -26.93
N SER A 20 -47.14 18.35 -26.02
CA SER A 20 -48.06 19.47 -26.19
C SER A 20 -47.70 20.30 -27.43
N GLN A 21 -48.61 20.32 -28.41
CA GLN A 21 -48.51 21.09 -29.65
C GLN A 21 -48.80 22.57 -29.34
N ASN A 22 -47.82 23.31 -28.84
CA ASN A 22 -47.89 24.77 -28.72
C ASN A 22 -46.82 25.40 -29.62
N PRO A 23 -47.19 25.99 -30.77
CA PRO A 23 -46.26 26.36 -31.84
C PRO A 23 -45.32 27.55 -31.51
N ASP A 24 -45.52 28.25 -30.38
CA ASP A 24 -44.68 29.38 -29.96
C ASP A 24 -43.74 29.10 -28.78
N ARG A 25 -43.71 27.85 -28.26
CA ARG A 25 -42.69 27.43 -27.29
C ARG A 25 -41.58 26.70 -28.05
N MET A 26 -40.46 27.38 -28.24
CA MET A 26 -39.19 26.74 -28.62
C MET A 26 -39.00 25.43 -27.83
N PRO A 27 -38.60 24.32 -28.46
CA PRO A 27 -38.46 23.05 -27.78
C PRO A 27 -37.43 23.23 -26.68
N PHE A 28 -37.88 23.19 -25.43
CA PHE A 28 -36.99 23.03 -24.30
C PHE A 28 -36.46 21.61 -24.39
N ILE A 29 -35.36 21.44 -25.14
CA ILE A 29 -34.49 20.28 -24.98
C ILE A 29 -34.03 20.40 -23.54
N GLU A 30 -34.62 19.62 -22.64
CA GLU A 30 -34.09 19.47 -21.30
C GLU A 30 -32.63 19.11 -21.49
N PRO A 31 -31.66 19.95 -21.06
CA PRO A 31 -30.28 19.54 -21.09
C PRO A 31 -30.24 18.22 -20.33
N PRO A 32 -29.61 17.16 -20.89
CA PRO A 32 -29.56 15.87 -20.23
C PRO A 32 -29.14 16.14 -18.79
N LEU A 33 -29.87 15.59 -17.82
CA LEU A 33 -29.50 15.66 -16.42
C LEU A 33 -28.07 15.16 -16.31
N VAL A 34 -27.11 16.08 -16.41
CA VAL A 34 -25.75 15.83 -16.01
C VAL A 34 -25.95 15.57 -14.54
N LEU A 35 -25.85 14.30 -14.15
CA LEU A 35 -25.60 13.91 -12.79
C LEU A 35 -24.26 14.54 -12.44
N ILE A 36 -24.25 15.86 -12.21
CA ILE A 36 -23.17 16.55 -11.58
C ILE A 36 -23.18 15.89 -10.20
N LEU A 37 -22.23 14.96 -10.02
CA LEU A 37 -21.81 14.49 -8.72
C LEU A 37 -21.39 15.74 -7.95
N ASN A 38 -22.36 16.42 -7.36
CA ASN A 38 -22.19 17.38 -6.29
C ASN A 38 -21.78 16.58 -5.04
N GLN A 39 -20.65 15.89 -5.13
CA GLN A 39 -19.97 15.19 -4.04
C GLN A 39 -18.78 16.00 -3.56
N ASP A 40 -18.93 17.32 -3.45
CA ASP A 40 -18.20 18.12 -2.46
C ASP A 40 -18.86 18.03 -1.06
N LYS A 41 -19.56 16.92 -0.80
CA LYS A 41 -19.86 16.45 0.56
C LYS A 41 -18.70 15.56 0.96
N LYS A 42 -17.88 16.03 1.91
CA LYS A 42 -16.75 15.30 2.54
C LYS A 42 -16.86 13.79 2.32
N ALA A 43 -16.04 13.23 1.43
CA ALA A 43 -16.03 11.79 1.17
C ALA A 43 -16.02 11.01 2.50
N PRO A 44 -16.77 9.90 2.62
CA PRO A 44 -16.80 9.11 3.84
C PRO A 44 -15.40 8.80 4.33
N LEU A 45 -15.19 8.77 5.65
CA LEU A 45 -13.86 8.54 6.23
C LEU A 45 -13.24 7.23 5.70
N LYS A 46 -14.04 6.17 5.56
CA LYS A 46 -13.62 4.89 4.97
C LYS A 46 -13.07 5.06 3.56
N THR A 47 -13.73 5.85 2.71
CA THR A 47 -13.27 6.16 1.34
C THR A 47 -11.95 6.92 1.36
N LYS A 48 -11.78 7.88 2.27
CA LYS A 48 -10.51 8.62 2.40
C LYS A 48 -9.36 7.70 2.83
N ILE A 49 -9.61 6.81 3.78
CA ILE A 49 -8.65 5.80 4.23
C ILE A 49 -8.26 4.89 3.06
N LEU A 50 -9.25 4.35 2.36
CA LEU A 50 -9.07 3.47 1.22
C LEU A 50 -8.20 4.15 0.14
N ASN A 51 -8.57 5.36 -0.28
CA ASN A 51 -7.83 6.13 -1.28
C ASN A 51 -6.38 6.37 -0.83
N GLN A 52 -6.16 6.68 0.46
CA GLN A 52 -4.84 6.95 0.97
C GLN A 52 -3.94 5.70 0.97
N VAL A 53 -4.49 4.53 1.32
CA VAL A 53 -3.76 3.26 1.28
C VAL A 53 -3.51 2.81 -0.16
N GLN A 54 -4.51 2.94 -1.04
CA GLN A 54 -4.34 2.65 -2.48
C GLN A 54 -3.24 3.49 -3.10
N TYR A 55 -3.16 4.78 -2.76
CA TYR A 55 -2.09 5.64 -3.22
C TYR A 55 -0.70 5.16 -2.76
N TYR A 56 -0.54 4.76 -1.50
CA TYR A 56 0.75 4.26 -1.03
C TYR A 56 1.20 2.99 -1.76
N LEU A 57 0.24 2.14 -2.13
CA LEU A 57 0.48 0.88 -2.82
C LEU A 57 0.25 0.99 -4.35
N SER A 58 0.22 2.20 -4.92
CA SER A 58 -0.02 2.42 -6.34
C SER A 58 1.23 2.22 -7.20
N GLU A 59 1.04 2.05 -8.50
CA GLU A 59 2.14 1.94 -9.48
C GLU A 59 2.96 3.24 -9.59
N ASP A 60 2.38 4.38 -9.21
CA ASP A 60 3.05 5.68 -9.20
C ASP A 60 3.95 5.89 -7.97
N ASN A 61 3.52 5.38 -6.80
CA ASN A 61 4.25 5.58 -5.55
C ASN A 61 5.34 4.51 -5.34
N LEU A 62 5.00 3.23 -5.58
CA LEU A 62 5.89 2.11 -5.27
C LEU A 62 7.30 2.19 -5.90
N PRO A 63 7.51 2.60 -7.16
CA PRO A 63 8.85 2.70 -7.74
C PRO A 63 9.80 3.56 -6.91
N ASN A 64 9.27 4.66 -6.36
CA ASN A 64 10.02 5.70 -5.66
C ASN A 64 10.05 5.48 -4.14
N ASP A 65 9.06 4.78 -3.59
CA ASP A 65 8.92 4.57 -2.15
C ASP A 65 9.77 3.40 -1.64
N VAL A 66 11.08 3.65 -1.55
CA VAL A 66 12.06 2.71 -0.98
C VAL A 66 11.74 2.35 0.47
N TYR A 67 11.13 3.28 1.23
CA TYR A 67 10.82 3.05 2.65
C TYR A 67 9.73 1.99 2.81
N LEU A 68 8.67 2.09 2.01
CA LEU A 68 7.61 1.10 1.97
C LEU A 68 8.12 -0.24 1.43
N ARG A 69 8.85 -0.23 0.31
CA ARG A 69 9.37 -1.46 -0.32
C ARG A 69 10.30 -2.27 0.58
N LYS A 70 11.09 -1.60 1.43
CA LYS A 70 11.96 -2.27 2.42
C LYS A 70 11.20 -3.06 3.49
N ARG A 71 9.90 -2.80 3.65
CA ARG A 71 9.01 -3.48 4.61
C ARG A 71 8.07 -4.49 3.94
N MET A 72 8.14 -4.67 2.62
CA MET A 72 7.42 -5.74 1.93
C MET A 72 8.04 -7.10 2.25
N ASN A 73 7.21 -8.12 2.47
CA ASN A 73 7.64 -9.51 2.53
C ASN A 73 7.82 -10.11 1.12
N ASP A 74 8.13 -11.41 1.03
CA ASP A 74 8.36 -12.11 -0.25
C ASP A 74 7.13 -12.08 -1.17
N GLU A 75 5.95 -11.95 -0.58
CA GLU A 75 4.67 -11.92 -1.25
C GLU A 75 4.12 -10.49 -1.44
N GLY A 76 4.95 -9.47 -1.18
CA GLY A 76 4.60 -8.06 -1.34
C GLY A 76 3.68 -7.48 -0.27
N PHE A 77 3.39 -8.24 0.79
CA PHE A 77 2.60 -7.77 1.93
C PHE A 77 3.40 -6.88 2.86
N VAL A 78 2.69 -5.90 3.42
CA VAL A 78 3.20 -4.95 4.41
C VAL A 78 2.26 -4.94 5.59
N HIS A 79 2.81 -5.00 6.80
CA HIS A 79 2.00 -4.98 8.01
C HIS A 79 1.29 -3.63 8.21
N ILE A 80 0.02 -3.66 8.60
CA ILE A 80 -0.82 -2.47 8.72
C ILE A 80 -0.30 -1.45 9.74
N GLU A 81 0.26 -1.93 10.85
CA GLU A 81 0.88 -1.09 11.89
C GLU A 81 2.02 -0.20 11.36
N PHE A 82 2.72 -0.65 10.31
CA PHE A 82 3.74 0.17 9.68
C PHE A 82 3.11 1.28 8.84
N ILE A 83 2.08 0.94 8.05
CA ILE A 83 1.35 1.87 7.18
C ILE A 83 0.55 2.90 8.02
N SER A 84 -0.02 2.49 9.16
CA SER A 84 -0.74 3.39 10.09
C SER A 84 0.17 4.46 10.70
N GLY A 85 1.48 4.24 10.69
CA GLY A 85 2.48 5.22 11.09
C GLY A 85 2.68 6.38 10.10
N PHE A 86 2.17 6.29 8.87
CA PHE A 86 2.41 7.29 7.84
C PHE A 86 1.58 8.54 8.11
N ASN A 87 2.18 9.73 7.96
CA ASN A 87 1.58 11.00 8.39
C ASN A 87 0.17 11.25 7.83
N LYS A 88 -0.08 10.95 6.54
CA LYS A 88 -1.40 11.21 5.93
C LYS A 88 -2.47 10.23 6.43
N LEU A 89 -2.13 8.96 6.62
CA LEU A 89 -3.07 7.97 7.16
C LEU A 89 -3.31 8.21 8.66
N LYS A 90 -2.25 8.51 9.42
CA LYS A 90 -2.31 8.86 10.84
C LYS A 90 -3.19 10.09 11.11
N ALA A 91 -3.20 11.05 10.19
CA ALA A 91 -4.06 12.23 10.27
C ALA A 91 -5.55 11.89 10.04
N LEU A 92 -5.87 10.78 9.37
CA LEU A 92 -7.24 10.32 9.16
C LEU A 92 -7.73 9.46 10.33
N THR A 93 -6.89 8.57 10.86
CA THR A 93 -7.24 7.69 11.97
C THR A 93 -6.02 7.08 12.66
N SER A 94 -6.17 6.73 13.93
CA SER A 94 -5.25 5.86 14.69
C SER A 94 -5.81 4.44 14.90
N ASN A 95 -7.04 4.18 14.47
CA ASN A 95 -7.72 2.90 14.68
C ASN A 95 -7.39 1.92 13.53
N VAL A 96 -6.54 0.94 13.81
CA VAL A 96 -6.12 -0.09 12.85
C VAL A 96 -7.30 -0.94 12.35
N HIS A 97 -8.25 -1.29 13.22
CA HIS A 97 -9.44 -2.07 12.81
C HIS A 97 -10.28 -1.29 11.81
N LEU A 98 -10.45 0.01 12.01
CA LEU A 98 -11.15 0.87 11.05
C LEU A 98 -10.43 0.92 9.71
N VAL A 99 -9.09 0.90 9.70
CA VAL A 99 -8.32 0.84 8.45
C VAL A 99 -8.60 -0.48 7.73
N LEU A 100 -8.46 -1.62 8.41
CA LEU A 100 -8.71 -2.93 7.81
C LEU A 100 -10.15 -3.04 7.27
N ASP A 101 -11.14 -2.61 8.04
CA ASP A 101 -12.55 -2.58 7.63
C ASP A 101 -12.83 -1.66 6.43
N SER A 102 -12.01 -0.63 6.23
CA SER A 102 -12.13 0.26 5.07
C SER A 102 -11.54 -0.36 3.79
N LEU A 103 -10.71 -1.40 3.93
CA LEU A 103 -10.00 -2.06 2.83
C LEU A 103 -10.68 -3.35 2.37
N ARG A 104 -11.58 -3.94 3.16
CA ARG A 104 -12.20 -5.25 2.89
C ARG A 104 -12.88 -5.35 1.52
N ASP A 105 -13.60 -4.31 1.12
CA ASP A 105 -14.36 -4.28 -0.13
C ASP A 105 -13.53 -3.73 -1.32
N SER A 106 -12.21 -3.67 -1.18
CA SER A 106 -11.33 -3.16 -2.24
C SER A 106 -10.93 -4.24 -3.25
N ASP A 107 -11.17 -3.95 -4.52
CA ASP A 107 -10.68 -4.78 -5.64
C ASP A 107 -9.19 -4.58 -5.94
N ILE A 108 -8.54 -3.59 -5.34
CA ILE A 108 -7.13 -3.23 -5.59
C ILE A 108 -6.25 -3.67 -4.42
N ILE A 109 -6.77 -3.60 -3.20
CA ILE A 109 -6.03 -3.96 -1.99
C ILE A 109 -6.45 -5.35 -1.51
N GLU A 110 -5.46 -6.19 -1.27
CA GLU A 110 -5.64 -7.48 -0.61
C GLU A 110 -5.31 -7.35 0.86
N VAL A 111 -6.16 -7.90 1.72
CA VAL A 111 -5.98 -7.91 3.17
C VAL A 111 -5.88 -9.36 3.63
N GLN A 112 -4.79 -9.69 4.32
CA GLN A 112 -4.57 -11.01 4.93
C GLN A 112 -4.21 -10.81 6.40
N GLY A 113 -5.17 -11.04 7.29
CA GLY A 113 -5.00 -10.76 8.71
C GLY A 113 -4.67 -9.28 8.96
N ASN A 114 -3.45 -9.01 9.42
CA ASN A 114 -2.94 -7.66 9.69
C ASN A 114 -1.99 -7.15 8.60
N GLU A 115 -1.89 -7.82 7.47
CA GLU A 115 -1.02 -7.42 6.36
C GLU A 115 -1.84 -7.04 5.14
N ILE A 116 -1.30 -6.10 4.36
CA ILE A 116 -1.94 -5.57 3.16
C ILE A 116 -0.97 -5.52 1.98
N ARG A 117 -1.47 -5.74 0.77
CA ARG A 117 -0.72 -5.53 -0.48
C ARG A 117 -1.61 -4.99 -1.59
N ASN A 118 -0.98 -4.48 -2.64
CA ASN A 118 -1.68 -4.30 -3.92
C ASN A 118 -1.89 -5.68 -4.58
N ARG A 119 -3.07 -5.97 -5.12
CA ARG A 119 -3.41 -7.25 -5.78
C ARG A 119 -2.67 -7.46 -7.12
N HIS A 120 -2.45 -6.39 -7.87
CA HIS A 120 -2.08 -6.48 -9.28
C HIS A 120 -0.59 -6.23 -9.55
N VAL A 121 0.02 -5.24 -8.89
CA VAL A 121 1.35 -4.74 -9.28
C VAL A 121 2.50 -5.09 -8.32
N TRP A 122 2.21 -5.70 -7.16
CA TRP A 122 3.17 -5.92 -6.07
C TRP A 122 4.47 -6.63 -6.50
N ARG A 123 4.39 -7.63 -7.39
CA ARG A 123 5.52 -8.47 -7.81
C ARG A 123 6.70 -7.67 -8.36
N LYS A 124 6.44 -6.56 -9.05
CA LYS A 124 7.46 -5.70 -9.65
C LYS A 124 8.30 -4.95 -8.60
N TYR A 125 7.78 -4.81 -7.38
CA TYR A 125 8.30 -3.90 -6.36
C TYR A 125 8.91 -4.60 -5.14
N VAL A 126 8.77 -5.91 -5.02
CA VAL A 126 9.46 -6.70 -3.98
C VAL A 126 10.98 -6.55 -4.16
N MET A 127 11.67 -6.21 -3.07
CA MET A 127 13.13 -6.08 -3.08
C MET A 127 13.81 -7.43 -2.80
N PRO A 128 15.05 -7.64 -3.30
CA PRO A 128 15.90 -8.75 -2.86
C PRO A 128 16.00 -8.79 -1.33
N GLN A 129 16.06 -9.99 -0.76
CA GLN A 129 16.01 -10.20 0.69
C GLN A 129 17.13 -9.45 1.43
N ASP A 130 18.32 -9.37 0.85
CA ASP A 130 19.49 -8.69 1.41
C ASP A 130 19.28 -7.19 1.67
N TRP A 131 18.30 -6.57 1.00
CA TRP A 131 18.00 -5.14 1.12
C TRP A 131 16.76 -4.86 1.96
N ARG A 132 16.03 -5.91 2.37
CA ARG A 132 14.84 -5.79 3.22
C ARG A 132 15.26 -5.64 4.68
N LYS A 133 14.52 -4.81 5.41
CA LYS A 133 14.64 -4.77 6.88
C LYS A 133 13.88 -5.98 7.39
N PRO A 134 14.44 -6.82 8.28
CA PRO A 134 13.66 -7.88 8.89
C PRO A 134 12.44 -7.24 9.55
N VAL A 135 11.30 -7.92 9.47
CA VAL A 135 10.05 -7.46 10.05
C VAL A 135 10.16 -7.59 11.58
N TYR A 136 10.99 -6.75 12.21
CA TYR A 136 11.06 -6.64 13.66
C TYR A 136 9.92 -5.75 14.11
N PHE A 137 9.00 -6.39 14.81
CA PHE A 137 7.76 -5.82 15.30
C PHE A 137 7.99 -5.20 16.68
N ASN A 138 8.65 -4.04 16.77
CA ASN A 138 8.49 -3.11 17.90
C ASN A 138 9.27 -1.80 17.71
N ARG A 139 8.72 -0.69 18.21
CA ARG A 139 9.41 0.59 18.34
C ARG A 139 10.33 0.66 19.57
N ASN A 140 10.31 -0.36 20.45
CA ASN A 140 11.02 -0.41 21.73
C ASN A 140 11.85 -1.69 21.96
N LEU A 141 12.54 -2.24 20.95
CA LEU A 141 13.48 -3.35 21.16
C LEU A 141 14.74 -3.18 20.31
N LEU A 142 15.67 -2.38 20.82
CA LEU A 142 17.07 -2.78 20.82
C LEU A 142 17.18 -3.89 21.89
N ASP A 143 17.98 -4.92 21.59
CA ASP A 143 18.28 -6.09 22.43
C ASP A 143 17.15 -7.15 22.44
N ILE A 144 17.30 -8.32 21.81
CA ILE A 144 18.21 -9.40 22.22
C ILE A 144 18.59 -10.26 20.99
N ASN A 145 19.90 -10.33 20.73
CA ASN A 145 20.62 -11.38 20.00
C ASN A 145 20.52 -11.48 18.46
N VAL A 146 20.73 -10.36 17.75
CA VAL A 146 21.10 -10.35 16.32
C VAL A 146 22.60 -10.03 16.13
N SER A 147 23.43 -10.34 17.14
CA SER A 147 24.88 -10.04 17.12
C SER A 147 25.71 -11.11 16.41
N GLU A 148 25.23 -12.35 16.26
CA GLU A 148 26.11 -13.45 15.83
C GLU A 148 26.24 -13.67 14.31
N LYS A 149 25.49 -12.95 13.46
CA LYS A 149 25.59 -13.16 11.99
C LYS A 149 25.78 -11.91 11.14
N PHE A 150 25.83 -10.73 11.73
CA PHE A 150 26.24 -9.52 11.02
C PHE A 150 27.68 -9.19 11.37
N VAL A 151 28.61 -10.08 10.99
CA VAL A 151 29.99 -9.64 10.74
C VAL A 151 29.86 -8.54 9.69
N SER A 152 30.11 -7.30 10.11
CA SER A 152 29.95 -6.11 9.29
C SER A 152 30.60 -6.37 7.92
N ARG A 153 29.93 -5.98 6.83
CA ARG A 153 30.44 -6.20 5.48
C ARG A 153 31.90 -5.72 5.32
N ASN A 154 32.29 -4.69 6.07
CA ASN A 154 33.67 -4.20 6.13
C ASN A 154 34.61 -5.14 6.90
N GLU A 155 34.15 -5.76 7.99
CA GLU A 155 34.92 -6.79 8.71
C GLU A 155 35.04 -8.10 7.94
N PHE A 156 34.01 -8.52 7.20
CA PHE A 156 34.11 -9.69 6.33
C PHE A 156 35.13 -9.46 5.21
N PHE A 157 35.12 -8.28 4.58
CA PHE A 157 36.13 -7.93 3.58
C PHE A 157 37.53 -7.80 4.20
N MET A 158 37.67 -7.30 5.43
CA MET A 158 38.93 -7.29 6.17
C MET A 158 39.44 -8.71 6.48
N GLN A 159 38.58 -9.61 6.98
CA GLN A 159 38.94 -10.99 7.29
C GLN A 159 39.29 -11.77 6.03
N LEU A 160 38.57 -11.57 4.93
CA LEU A 160 38.88 -12.17 3.63
C LEU A 160 40.25 -11.69 3.13
N LYS A 161 40.54 -10.38 3.24
CA LYS A 161 41.85 -9.83 2.87
C LYS A 161 42.99 -10.33 3.77
N MET A 162 42.75 -10.49 5.07
CA MET A 162 43.75 -11.05 5.99
C MET A 162 44.01 -12.54 5.72
N ALA A 163 42.96 -13.32 5.47
CA ALA A 163 43.09 -14.74 5.14
C ALA A 163 43.85 -14.97 3.81
N GLU A 164 43.56 -14.16 2.77
CA GLU A 164 44.31 -14.16 1.52
C GLU A 164 45.79 -13.82 1.74
N ALA A 165 46.09 -12.82 2.59
CA ALA A 165 47.46 -12.43 2.91
C ALA A 165 48.23 -13.53 3.66
N THR A 166 47.58 -14.21 4.63
CA THR A 166 48.18 -15.33 5.35
C THR A 166 48.43 -16.54 4.43
N GLN A 167 47.55 -16.82 3.48
CA GLN A 167 47.77 -17.85 2.47
C GLN A 167 48.93 -17.51 1.52
N GLN A 168 49.10 -16.24 1.16
CA GLN A 168 50.24 -15.80 0.36
C GLN A 168 51.57 -15.86 1.13
N GLN A 169 51.54 -15.50 2.42
CA GLN A 169 52.70 -15.57 3.30
C GLN A 169 53.15 -17.02 3.51
N THR A 170 52.21 -17.93 3.79
CA THR A 170 52.49 -19.37 3.96
C THR A 170 52.97 -20.01 2.66
N LYS A 171 52.37 -19.67 1.50
CA LYS A 171 52.88 -20.10 0.19
C LYS A 171 54.30 -19.59 -0.09
N LYS A 172 54.64 -18.35 0.29
CA LYS A 172 55.99 -17.80 0.16
C LYS A 172 57.00 -18.45 1.10
N ILE A 173 56.61 -18.77 2.34
CA ILE A 173 57.45 -19.47 3.31
C ILE A 173 57.73 -20.90 2.85
N LEU A 174 56.70 -21.61 2.39
CA LEU A 174 56.86 -22.94 1.82
C LEU A 174 57.72 -22.89 0.55
N GLN A 175 57.49 -21.98 -0.39
CA GLN A 175 58.35 -21.86 -1.58
C GLN A 175 59.82 -21.51 -1.27
N ARG A 176 60.10 -20.79 -0.17
CA ARG A 176 61.47 -20.55 0.32
C ARG A 176 62.08 -21.79 0.98
N SER A 177 61.30 -22.56 1.73
CA SER A 177 61.73 -23.81 2.36
C SER A 177 62.07 -24.91 1.35
N TRP A 178 61.44 -24.92 0.17
CA TRP A 178 61.68 -25.91 -0.89
C TRP A 178 62.81 -25.53 -1.87
N LYS A 179 63.46 -24.37 -1.68
CA LYS A 179 64.59 -23.90 -2.52
C LYS A 179 65.94 -23.94 -1.81
N SER A 180 66.03 -24.55 -0.64
CA SER A 180 67.32 -24.80 0.00
C SER A 180 67.77 -26.22 -0.35
N PRO A 181 68.75 -26.41 -1.25
CA PRO A 181 69.44 -27.68 -1.32
C PRO A 181 70.30 -27.82 -0.05
N PHE A 182 70.42 -29.05 0.45
CA PHE A 182 71.52 -29.42 1.34
C PHE A 182 72.86 -29.19 0.64
#